data_AF-A0A9E2RIU7-F1
#
_entry.id   AF-A0A9E2RIU7-F1
#
_cell.length_a   1.000
_cell.length_b   1.000
_cell.length_c   1.000
_cell.angle_alpha   90.00
_cell.angle_beta   90.00
_cell.angle_gamma   90.00
#
_symmetry.space_group_name_H-M   'P 1'
#
loop_
_entity.id
_entity.type
_entity.pdbx_description
1 polymer ?
#
loop_
_entity_poly.entity_id
_entity_poly.type
_entity_poly.pdbx_seq_one_letter_code
_entity_poly.pdbx_strand_id
1 'polypeptide(L)' 'AVDSMGGETAIPLEDLAPGGTGKAELRGTTWTAHNAGPALLKKSQRCKVERVEGLTLWITAE' A
#
# COMPACT_ATOMS: atom_id res chain seq x y z
N ALA A 1 -11.54 -14.32 2.96
CA ALA A 1 -11.14 -14.19 1.55
C ALA A 1 -10.35 -12.90 1.40
N VAL A 2 -9.44 -12.79 0.42
CA VAL A 2 -8.69 -11.55 0.13
C VAL A 2 -9.59 -10.35 -0.23
N ASP A 3 -10.90 -10.59 -0.41
CA ASP A 3 -11.94 -9.62 -0.75
C ASP A 3 -12.30 -8.58 0.33
N SER A 4 -11.70 -8.61 1.52
CA SER A 4 -12.07 -7.72 2.64
C SER A 4 -10.96 -6.80 3.16
N MET A 5 -9.92 -6.53 2.36
CA MET A 5 -8.79 -5.66 2.77
C MET A 5 -8.93 -4.18 2.33
N GLY A 6 -10.00 -3.83 1.61
CA GLY A 6 -10.27 -2.44 1.24
C GLY A 6 -10.60 -1.60 2.48
N GLY A 7 -9.92 -0.46 2.64
CA GLY A 7 -10.05 0.44 3.78
C GLY A 7 -9.09 0.16 4.94
N GLU A 8 -8.26 -0.89 4.86
CA GLU A 8 -7.24 -1.15 5.87
C GLU A 8 -6.03 -0.21 5.76
N THR A 9 -5.25 -0.13 6.83
CA THR A 9 -4.01 0.66 6.86
C THR A 9 -2.80 -0.21 6.51
N ALA A 10 -2.05 0.19 5.49
CA ALA A 10 -0.75 -0.38 5.13
C ALA A 10 0.36 0.64 5.36
N ILE A 11 1.57 0.16 5.66
CA ILE A 11 2.74 0.99 5.96
C ILE A 11 3.83 0.74 4.91
N PRO A 12 4.19 1.69 4.03
CA PRO A 12 5.31 1.52 3.10
C PRO A 12 6.63 1.26 3.83
N LEU A 13 7.42 0.30 3.35
CA LEU A 13 8.74 -0.03 3.91
C LEU A 13 9.87 0.77 3.25
N GLU A 14 9.54 1.49 2.18
CA GLU A 14 10.38 2.37 1.38
C GLU A 14 9.54 3.53 0.82
N ASP A 15 10.20 4.53 0.23
CA ASP A 15 9.50 5.62 -0.45
C ASP A 15 8.93 5.12 -1.78
N LEU A 16 7.65 5.37 -2.04
CA LEU A 16 6.94 4.99 -3.26
C LEU A 16 6.53 6.25 -4.03
N ALA A 17 7.23 6.53 -5.13
CA ALA A 17 6.83 7.58 -6.07
C ALA A 17 5.40 7.35 -6.59
N PRO A 18 4.70 8.39 -7.11
CA PRO A 18 3.41 8.21 -7.77
C PRO A 18 3.46 7.14 -8.86
N GLY A 19 2.56 6.15 -8.82
CA GLY A 19 2.58 4.98 -9.72
C GLY A 19 3.77 4.02 -9.51
N GLY A 20 4.59 4.24 -8.49
CA GLY A 20 5.71 3.37 -8.13
C GLY A 20 5.26 2.11 -7.40
N THR A 21 6.08 1.07 -7.49
CA THR A 21 5.87 -0.22 -6.80
C THR A 21 7.03 -0.51 -5.86
N GLY A 22 6.72 -1.05 -4.69
CA GLY A 22 7.71 -1.46 -3.68
C GLY A 22 7.07 -2.38 -2.64
N LYS A 23 7.51 -2.27 -1.39
CA LYS A 23 7.01 -3.08 -0.27
C LYS A 23 6.22 -2.26 0.74
N ALA A 24 5.18 -2.88 1.29
CA ALA A 24 4.44 -2.35 2.45
C ALA A 24 4.11 -3.47 3.43
N GLU A 25 3.90 -3.12 4.69
CA GLU A 25 3.39 -4.02 5.71
C GLU A 25 1.89 -3.82 5.90
N LEU A 26 1.14 -4.91 5.97
CA LEU A 26 -0.26 -4.97 6.37
C LEU A 26 -0.41 -6.07 7.41
N ARG A 27 -0.85 -5.71 8.62
CA ARG A 27 -1.06 -6.63 9.75
C ARG A 27 0.17 -7.51 10.06
N GLY A 28 1.37 -6.93 10.10
CA GLY A 28 2.60 -7.68 10.37
C GLY A 28 3.10 -8.56 9.22
N THR A 29 2.41 -8.54 8.07
CA THR A 29 2.83 -9.28 6.87
C THR A 29 3.35 -8.32 5.83
N THR A 30 4.47 -8.66 5.17
CA THR A 30 5.01 -7.87 4.06
C THR A 30 4.30 -8.23 2.75
N TRP A 31 3.86 -7.21 2.02
CA TRP A 31 3.18 -7.29 0.73
C TRP A 31 3.94 -6.49 -0.33
N THR A 32 3.71 -6.83 -1.60
CA THR A 32 3.99 -5.91 -2.70
C THR A 32 2.95 -4.79 -2.67
N ALA A 33 3.39 -3.55 -2.85
CA ALA A 33 2.54 -2.38 -2.81
C ALA A 33 2.76 -1.48 -4.03
N HIS A 34 1.68 -0.93 -4.54
CA HIS A 34 1.66 0.02 -5.64
C HIS A 34 1.02 1.33 -5.16
N ASN A 35 1.70 2.44 -5.38
CA ASN A 35 1.17 3.76 -5.08
C ASN A 35 0.14 4.16 -6.13
N ALA A 36 -1.15 4.09 -5.77
CA ALA A 36 -2.27 4.44 -6.63
C ALA A 36 -2.54 5.96 -6.69
N GLY A 37 -1.85 6.74 -5.85
CA GLY A 37 -2.08 8.16 -5.67
C GLY A 37 -1.11 9.07 -6.43
N PRO A 38 -1.41 10.38 -6.48
CA PRO A 38 -0.58 11.36 -7.17
C PRO A 38 0.61 11.88 -6.35
N ALA A 39 0.69 11.54 -5.06
CA ALA A 39 1.73 12.02 -4.14
C ALA A 39 2.75 10.93 -3.82
N LEU A 40 3.99 11.32 -3.51
CA LEU A 40 5.01 10.43 -2.95
C LEU A 40 4.49 9.83 -1.64
N LEU A 41 4.52 8.50 -1.51
CA LEU A 41 4.32 7.85 -0.23
C LEU A 41 5.67 7.67 0.46
N LYS A 42 5.83 8.24 1.65
CA LYS A 42 7.07 8.07 2.42
C LYS A 42 7.10 6.74 3.15
N LYS A 43 8.31 6.21 3.33
CA LYS A 43 8.57 5.10 4.25
C LYS A 43 7.94 5.38 5.62
N SER A 44 7.35 4.33 6.20
CA SER A 44 6.71 4.32 7.51
C SER A 44 5.46 5.19 7.66
N GLN A 45 4.97 5.83 6.59
CA GLN A 45 3.73 6.60 6.66
C GLN A 45 2.50 5.68 6.68
N ARG A 46 1.39 6.16 7.20
CA ARG A 46 0.10 5.45 7.09
C ARG A 46 -0.47 5.65 5.69
N CYS A 47 -0.87 4.55 5.07
CA CYS A 47 -1.53 4.55 3.78
C CYS A 47 -2.82 3.74 3.87
N LYS A 48 -3.81 4.13 3.07
CA LYS A 48 -5.06 3.40 2.93
C LYS A 48 -4.93 2.39 1.80
N VAL A 49 -5.34 1.15 2.04
CA VAL A 49 -5.51 0.14 1.00
C VAL A 49 -6.81 0.44 0.25
N GLU A 50 -6.72 0.83 -1.01
CA GLU A 50 -7.89 1.03 -1.87
C GLU A 50 -8.45 -0.30 -2.36
N ARG A 51 -7.55 -1.18 -2.81
CA ARG A 51 -7.88 -2.49 -3.36
C ARG A 51 -6.68 -3.42 -3.32
N VAL A 52 -6.94 -4.69 -3.58
CA VAL A 52 -5.92 -5.72 -3.71
C VAL A 52 -6.07 -6.37 -5.07
N GLU A 53 -4.98 -6.41 -5.83
CA GLU A 53 -4.94 -7.02 -7.15
C GLU A 53 -3.87 -8.11 -7.15
N GLY A 54 -4.32 -9.37 -7.18
CA GLY A 54 -3.44 -10.52 -6.99
C GLY A 54 -2.75 -10.46 -5.63
N LEU A 55 -1.42 -10.30 -5.64
CA LEU A 55 -0.57 -10.18 -4.44
C LEU A 55 -0.07 -8.75 -4.21
N THR A 56 -0.68 -7.75 -4.86
CA THR A 56 -0.29 -6.34 -4.79
C THR A 56 -1.37 -5.52 -4.08
N LEU A 57 -0.97 -4.79 -3.05
CA LEU A 57 -1.80 -3.78 -2.41
C LEU A 57 -1.74 -2.50 -3.24
N TRP A 58 -2.88 -1.97 -3.64
CA TRP A 58 -2.98 -0.63 -4.19
C TRP A 58 -3.27 0.33 -3.03
N ILE A 59 -2.33 1.24 -2.78
CA ILE A 59 -2.35 2.10 -1.60
C ILE A 59 -2.24 3.58 -1.97
N THR A 60 -2.87 4.43 -1.18
CA THR A 60 -2.77 5.90 -1.28
C THR A 60 -2.41 6.50 0.07
N ALA A 61 -1.99 7.76 0.09
CA ALA A 61 -1.97 8.53 1.33
C ALA A 61 -3.38 8.51 1.97
N GLU A 62 -3.42 8.46 3.31
CA GLU A 62 -4.66 8.60 4.09
C GLU A 62 -5.28 9.99 3.91
#